data_AF-A0A183IDC9-F1
#
_entry.id   AF-A0A183IDC9-F1
#
_cell.length_a   1.000
_cell.length_b   1.000
_cell.length_c   1.000
_cell.angle_alpha   90.00
_cell.angle_beta   90.00
_cell.angle_gamma   90.00
#
_symmetry.space_group_name_H-M   'P 1'
#
loop_
_entity.id
_entity.type
_entity.pdbx_description
1 polymer ?
#
loop_
_entity_poly.entity_id
_entity_poly.type
_entity_poly.pdbx_seq_one_letter_code
_entity_poly.pdbx_strand_id
1 'polypeptide(L)'
;MANLCNKRDAARTDRNHSFFEGDNNANISMLYEILMTYLMYNFDLGYVQGMSDFLSPIMVVMQDEVESFWSFVRFLQKTHRNFEMDQSAIKLQLHNLKVLLCCVDHELGYYLEAKEADNMFFTFRWLLVLFKREFSFDDIMALWEVLWTDLPCENFHLLICVAILVQQKNMITENEFGFTEILKYVNNLSMNIDVNKTLTVAEGVYHQLFSSQDQLPAEVLTMLGFVNESTKPSSVQAV
;
A
#
# COMPACT_ATOMS: atom_id res chain seq x y z
N MET A 1 -5.31 -16.48 -19.37
CA MET A 1 -3.90 -16.70 -19.75
C MET A 1 -3.09 -16.44 -18.49
N ALA A 2 -2.67 -17.49 -17.78
CA ALA A 2 -1.76 -17.31 -16.64
C ALA A 2 -0.48 -16.65 -17.17
N ASN A 3 -0.18 -15.44 -16.70
CA ASN A 3 1.08 -14.79 -17.02
C ASN A 3 2.17 -15.65 -16.38
N LEU A 4 2.96 -16.36 -17.20
CA LEU A 4 4.10 -17.13 -16.70
C LEU A 4 4.98 -16.17 -15.89
N CYS A 5 5.33 -16.55 -14.66
CA CYS A 5 6.36 -15.85 -13.90
C CYS A 5 7.63 -15.77 -14.77
N ASN A 6 7.92 -14.58 -15.25
CA ASN A 6 9.05 -14.39 -16.13
C ASN A 6 10.29 -14.47 -15.25
N LYS A 7 11.21 -15.41 -15.52
CA LYS A 7 12.53 -15.49 -14.85
C LYS A 7 13.22 -14.13 -14.77
N ARG A 8 12.91 -13.23 -15.70
CA ARG A 8 13.39 -11.85 -15.74
C ARG A 8 12.96 -10.98 -14.56
N ASP A 9 11.80 -11.19 -13.93
CA ASP A 9 11.38 -10.37 -12.79
C ASP A 9 12.12 -10.81 -11.53
N ALA A 10 12.15 -12.11 -11.24
CA ALA A 10 12.93 -12.67 -10.13
C ALA A 10 14.41 -12.26 -10.22
N ALA A 11 15.01 -12.29 -11.43
CA ALA A 11 16.40 -11.93 -11.64
C ALA A 11 16.74 -10.44 -11.37
N ARG A 12 15.73 -9.56 -11.31
CA ARG A 12 15.92 -8.12 -11.07
C ARG A 12 15.58 -7.69 -9.64
N THR A 13 14.96 -8.57 -8.85
CA THR A 13 14.47 -8.24 -7.52
C THR A 13 15.63 -7.91 -6.58
N ASP A 14 15.60 -6.69 -6.03
CA ASP A 14 16.43 -6.20 -4.92
C ASP A 14 17.92 -6.58 -4.97
N ARG A 15 18.51 -6.57 -6.17
CA ARG A 15 19.92 -6.96 -6.41
C ARG A 15 20.96 -6.11 -5.70
N ASN A 16 20.54 -4.97 -5.14
CA ASN A 16 21.36 -4.09 -4.29
C ASN A 16 21.37 -4.53 -2.81
N HIS A 17 20.56 -5.53 -2.44
CA HIS A 17 20.51 -6.09 -1.09
C HIS A 17 21.42 -7.33 -1.02
N SER A 18 22.22 -7.45 0.04
CA SER A 18 23.23 -8.51 0.19
C SER A 18 22.66 -9.93 0.11
N PHE A 19 21.42 -10.12 0.57
CA PHE A 19 20.72 -11.40 0.45
C PHE A 19 20.52 -11.87 -1.01
N PHE A 20 20.39 -10.93 -1.95
CA PHE A 20 20.07 -11.18 -3.35
C PHE A 20 21.21 -10.81 -4.32
N GLU A 21 22.35 -10.30 -3.83
CA GLU A 21 23.46 -9.84 -4.67
C GLU A 21 24.28 -10.99 -5.28
N GLY A 22 25.08 -10.69 -6.31
CA GLY A 22 25.99 -11.67 -6.93
C GLY A 22 25.33 -12.58 -7.98
N ASP A 23 26.13 -13.03 -8.94
CA ASP A 23 25.67 -13.90 -10.04
C ASP A 23 25.32 -15.30 -9.52
N ASN A 24 24.30 -15.93 -10.10
CA ASN A 24 23.81 -17.26 -9.70
C ASN A 24 23.47 -17.38 -8.18
N ASN A 25 22.94 -16.31 -7.59
CA ASN A 25 22.54 -16.30 -6.19
C ASN A 25 21.39 -17.31 -5.94
N ALA A 26 21.59 -18.22 -4.99
CA ALA A 26 20.64 -19.28 -4.65
C ALA A 26 19.29 -18.75 -4.12
N ASN A 27 19.28 -17.59 -3.46
CA ASN A 27 18.05 -16.95 -2.97
C ASN A 27 17.21 -16.37 -4.11
N ILE A 28 17.82 -15.95 -5.21
CA ILE A 28 17.08 -15.58 -6.43
C ILE A 28 16.42 -16.80 -7.06
N SER A 29 17.11 -17.95 -7.05
CA SER A 29 16.51 -19.22 -7.48
C SER A 29 15.35 -19.63 -6.59
N MET A 30 15.52 -19.58 -5.25
CA MET A 30 14.45 -19.85 -4.30
C MET A 30 13.26 -18.90 -4.47
N LEU A 31 13.51 -17.61 -4.70
CA LEU A 31 12.47 -16.61 -4.96
C LEU A 31 11.65 -17.00 -6.20
N TYR A 32 12.32 -17.43 -7.27
CA TYR A 32 11.66 -17.92 -8.46
C TYR A 32 10.82 -19.18 -8.19
N GLU A 33 11.37 -20.17 -7.47
CA GLU A 33 10.65 -21.40 -7.15
C GLU A 33 9.38 -21.12 -6.31
N ILE A 34 9.47 -20.30 -5.27
CA ILE A 34 8.31 -19.92 -4.44
C ILE A 34 7.23 -19.24 -5.28
N LEU A 35 7.60 -18.31 -6.18
CA LEU A 35 6.63 -17.67 -7.08
C LEU A 35 5.97 -18.67 -8.05
N MET A 36 6.73 -19.65 -8.53
CA MET A 36 6.19 -20.73 -9.36
C MET A 36 5.26 -21.65 -8.56
N THR A 37 5.60 -21.98 -7.31
CA THR A 37 4.71 -22.73 -6.42
C THR A 37 3.43 -21.94 -6.14
N TYR A 38 3.52 -20.62 -5.95
CA TYR A 38 2.34 -19.77 -5.76
C TYR A 38 1.43 -19.76 -6.99
N LEU A 39 2.02 -19.70 -8.19
CA LEU A 39 1.26 -19.81 -9.45
C LEU A 39 0.46 -21.12 -9.51
N MET A 40 1.02 -22.23 -9.02
CA MET A 40 0.30 -23.50 -8.95
C MET A 40 -0.76 -23.54 -7.84
N TYR A 41 -0.50 -22.87 -6.71
CA TYR A 41 -1.43 -22.77 -5.59
C TYR A 41 -2.67 -21.93 -5.91
N ASN A 42 -2.49 -20.79 -6.59
CA ASN A 42 -3.56 -19.91 -7.04
C ASN A 42 -3.46 -19.66 -8.55
N PHE A 43 -3.91 -20.63 -9.33
CA PHE A 43 -3.78 -20.61 -10.79
C PHE A 43 -4.64 -19.53 -11.46
N ASP A 44 -5.77 -19.16 -10.86
CA ASP A 44 -6.68 -18.15 -11.40
C ASP A 44 -6.04 -16.75 -11.39
N LEU A 45 -5.34 -16.41 -10.31
CA LEU A 45 -4.56 -15.18 -10.23
C LEU A 45 -3.21 -15.31 -10.95
N GLY A 46 -2.52 -16.43 -10.74
CA GLY A 46 -1.16 -16.67 -11.25
C GLY A 46 -0.12 -15.70 -10.67
N TYR A 47 0.90 -15.39 -11.46
CA TYR A 47 1.91 -14.37 -11.13
C TYR A 47 1.60 -13.04 -11.83
N VAL A 48 1.70 -11.95 -11.07
CA VAL A 48 1.62 -10.59 -11.58
C VAL A 48 2.86 -9.82 -11.17
N GLN A 49 3.40 -9.01 -12.09
CA GLN A 49 4.56 -8.17 -11.83
C GLN A 49 4.31 -7.29 -10.60
N GLY A 50 5.25 -7.31 -9.65
CA GLY A 50 5.13 -6.66 -8.33
C GLY A 50 4.97 -7.66 -7.19
N MET A 51 4.50 -8.89 -7.44
CA MET A 51 4.41 -9.92 -6.40
C MET A 51 5.78 -10.32 -5.81
N SER A 52 6.85 -10.27 -6.62
CA SER A 52 8.21 -10.52 -6.14
C SER A 52 8.68 -9.48 -5.11
N ASP A 53 8.10 -8.27 -5.12
CA ASP A 53 8.43 -7.21 -4.18
C ASP A 53 7.91 -7.51 -2.78
N PHE A 54 6.79 -8.23 -2.69
CA PHE A 54 6.25 -8.73 -1.43
C PHE A 54 7.05 -9.91 -0.89
N LEU A 55 7.39 -10.86 -1.76
CA LEU A 55 8.12 -12.05 -1.34
C LEU A 55 9.54 -11.72 -0.85
N SER A 56 10.20 -10.72 -1.44
CA SER A 56 11.59 -10.39 -1.13
C SER A 56 11.85 -10.12 0.37
N PRO A 57 11.15 -9.19 1.05
CA PRO A 57 11.35 -8.99 2.49
C PRO A 57 10.96 -10.20 3.35
N ILE A 58 9.91 -10.93 2.96
CA ILE A 58 9.51 -12.14 3.66
C ILE A 58 10.65 -13.17 3.65
N MET A 59 11.30 -13.39 2.51
CA MET A 59 12.40 -14.34 2.40
C MET A 59 13.61 -13.93 3.25
N VAL A 60 13.91 -12.62 3.31
CA VAL A 60 15.01 -12.10 4.13
C VAL A 60 14.78 -12.37 5.61
N VAL A 61 13.53 -12.23 6.08
CA VAL A 61 13.14 -12.46 7.48
C VAL A 61 13.05 -13.95 7.80
N MET A 62 12.37 -14.72 6.95
CA MET A 62 12.06 -16.14 7.24
C MET A 62 13.27 -17.04 7.03
N GLN A 63 14.11 -16.75 6.03
CA GLN A 63 15.29 -17.55 5.64
C GLN A 63 15.03 -19.06 5.44
N ASP A 64 13.78 -19.42 5.21
CA ASP A 64 13.31 -20.77 4.92
C ASP A 64 12.27 -20.72 3.79
N GLU A 65 12.35 -21.66 2.86
CA GLU A 65 11.51 -21.68 1.65
C GLU A 65 10.03 -21.89 1.98
N VAL A 66 9.72 -22.81 2.89
CA VAL A 66 8.34 -23.22 3.21
C VAL A 66 7.66 -22.15 4.07
N GLU A 67 8.37 -21.63 5.06
CA GLU A 67 7.87 -20.51 5.89
C GLU A 67 7.68 -19.25 5.04
N SER A 68 8.60 -18.97 4.12
CA SER A 68 8.45 -17.86 3.17
C SER A 68 7.22 -18.03 2.28
N PHE A 69 7.00 -19.23 1.75
CA PHE A 69 5.84 -19.53 0.92
C PHE A 69 4.52 -19.30 1.66
N TRP A 70 4.35 -19.88 2.87
CA TRP A 70 3.09 -19.72 3.61
C TRP A 70 2.87 -18.30 4.10
N SER A 71 3.93 -17.61 4.52
CA SER A 71 3.87 -16.20 4.89
C SER A 71 3.47 -15.32 3.70
N PHE A 72 4.02 -15.61 2.52
CA PHE A 72 3.67 -14.93 1.28
C PHE A 72 2.21 -15.19 0.85
N VAL A 73 1.73 -16.43 0.95
CA VAL A 73 0.32 -16.77 0.71
C VAL A 73 -0.60 -15.98 1.63
N ARG A 74 -0.26 -15.90 2.92
CA ARG A 74 -1.06 -15.12 3.89
C ARG A 74 -1.02 -13.63 3.62
N PHE A 75 0.12 -13.09 3.21
CA PHE A 75 0.20 -11.68 2.85
C PHE A 75 -0.65 -11.38 1.60
N LEU A 76 -0.56 -12.20 0.56
CA LEU A 76 -1.38 -12.02 -0.65
C LEU A 76 -2.88 -12.22 -0.38
N GLN A 77 -3.32 -12.94 0.64
CA GLN A 77 -4.75 -12.95 0.99
C GLN A 77 -5.29 -11.54 1.28
N LYS A 78 -4.48 -10.64 1.84
CA LYS A 78 -4.86 -9.23 2.08
C LYS A 78 -4.79 -8.36 0.82
N THR A 79 -3.85 -8.64 -0.09
CA THR A 79 -3.52 -7.72 -1.21
C THR A 79 -3.81 -8.27 -2.61
N HIS A 80 -4.22 -9.53 -2.76
CA HIS A 80 -4.38 -10.21 -4.06
C HIS A 80 -5.32 -9.45 -5.01
N ARG A 81 -6.36 -8.81 -4.48
CA ARG A 81 -7.32 -8.04 -5.26
C ARG A 81 -6.67 -6.89 -6.03
N ASN A 82 -5.52 -6.37 -5.57
CA ASN A 82 -4.75 -5.34 -6.27
C ASN A 82 -4.19 -5.83 -7.61
N PHE A 83 -4.05 -7.15 -7.78
CA PHE A 83 -3.50 -7.79 -8.97
C PHE A 83 -4.56 -8.40 -9.90
N GLU A 84 -5.84 -8.24 -9.59
CA GLU A 84 -6.94 -8.70 -10.46
C GLU A 84 -6.94 -7.94 -11.79
N MET A 85 -7.30 -8.65 -12.87
CA MET A 85 -7.22 -8.14 -14.25
C MET A 85 -8.09 -6.90 -14.51
N ASP A 86 -9.22 -6.75 -13.82
CA ASP A 86 -10.12 -5.62 -14.00
C ASP A 86 -9.65 -4.34 -13.27
N GLN A 87 -8.65 -4.47 -12.38
CA GLN A 87 -8.11 -3.41 -11.55
C GLN A 87 -9.18 -2.68 -10.71
N SER A 88 -10.29 -3.34 -10.41
CA SER A 88 -11.42 -2.74 -9.68
C SER A 88 -11.03 -2.35 -8.26
N ALA A 89 -10.29 -3.21 -7.56
CA ALA A 89 -9.85 -2.97 -6.19
C ALA A 89 -8.88 -1.79 -6.06
N ILE A 90 -7.89 -1.70 -6.96
CA ILE A 90 -6.92 -0.59 -6.92
C ILE A 90 -7.58 0.74 -7.30
N LYS A 91 -8.51 0.74 -8.26
CA LYS A 91 -9.30 1.94 -8.60
C LYS A 91 -10.17 2.40 -7.44
N LEU A 92 -10.76 1.46 -6.69
CA LEU A 92 -11.51 1.78 -5.47
C LEU A 92 -10.59 2.39 -4.40
N GLN A 93 -9.39 1.85 -4.18
CA GLN A 93 -8.44 2.43 -3.24
C GLN A 93 -7.98 3.84 -3.65
N LEU A 94 -7.75 4.08 -4.95
CA LEU A 94 -7.42 5.42 -5.46
C LEU A 94 -8.58 6.41 -5.27
N HIS A 95 -9.81 5.97 -5.49
CA HIS A 95 -11.00 6.77 -5.22
C HIS A 95 -11.11 7.11 -3.72
N ASN A 96 -11.00 6.09 -2.85
CA ASN A 96 -11.05 6.26 -1.40
C ASN A 96 -9.94 7.19 -0.91
N LEU A 97 -8.75 7.09 -1.49
CA LEU A 97 -7.64 8.01 -1.22
C LEU A 97 -7.98 9.45 -1.58
N LYS A 98 -8.59 9.71 -2.75
CA LYS A 98 -9.07 11.04 -3.12
C LYS A 98 -10.06 11.57 -2.08
N VAL A 99 -11.06 10.77 -1.72
CA VAL A 99 -12.09 11.16 -0.75
C VAL A 99 -11.48 11.50 0.61
N LEU A 100 -10.61 10.62 1.14
CA LEU A 100 -9.91 10.85 2.40
C LEU A 100 -9.04 12.11 2.36
N LEU A 101 -8.29 12.32 1.27
CA LEU A 101 -7.46 13.51 1.11
C LEU A 101 -8.30 14.79 1.13
N CYS A 102 -9.44 14.82 0.45
CA CYS A 102 -10.32 15.99 0.45
C CYS A 102 -10.94 16.27 1.83
N CYS A 103 -11.16 15.25 2.65
CA CYS A 103 -11.62 15.44 4.04
C CYS A 103 -10.52 15.96 4.97
N VAL A 104 -9.26 15.59 4.72
CA VAL A 104 -8.11 15.97 5.56
C VAL A 104 -7.54 17.32 5.14
N ASP A 105 -7.36 17.55 3.85
CA ASP A 105 -6.81 18.78 3.28
C ASP A 105 -7.56 19.14 1.98
N HIS A 106 -8.65 19.89 2.14
CA HIS A 106 -9.49 20.34 1.03
C HIS A 106 -8.72 21.20 0.02
N GLU A 107 -7.75 22.00 0.46
CA GLU A 107 -6.97 22.86 -0.44
C GLU A 107 -6.11 22.02 -1.38
N LEU A 108 -5.42 21.00 -0.86
CA LEU A 108 -4.65 20.08 -1.69
C LEU A 108 -5.56 19.26 -2.61
N GLY A 109 -6.71 18.78 -2.10
CA GLY A 109 -7.70 18.08 -2.92
C GLY A 109 -8.17 18.90 -4.12
N TYR A 110 -8.58 20.16 -3.87
CA TYR A 110 -9.00 21.10 -4.91
C TYR A 110 -7.87 21.42 -5.90
N TYR A 111 -6.65 21.58 -5.39
CA TYR A 111 -5.49 21.82 -6.23
C TYR A 111 -5.24 20.67 -7.21
N LEU A 112 -5.30 19.42 -6.73
CA LEU A 112 -5.11 18.24 -7.58
C LEU A 112 -6.21 18.12 -8.64
N GLU A 113 -7.45 18.44 -8.30
CA GLU A 113 -8.57 18.49 -9.26
C GLU A 113 -8.33 19.55 -10.35
N ALA A 114 -7.91 20.76 -9.97
CA ALA A 114 -7.58 21.82 -10.91
C ALA A 114 -6.41 21.47 -11.84
N LYS A 115 -5.56 20.52 -11.45
CA LYS A 115 -4.41 20.01 -12.24
C LYS A 115 -4.71 18.68 -12.94
N GLU A 116 -5.96 18.21 -12.96
CA GLU A 116 -6.38 16.92 -13.55
C GLU A 116 -5.64 15.71 -12.95
N ALA A 117 -5.22 15.82 -11.70
CA ALA A 117 -4.45 14.82 -10.96
C ALA A 117 -5.28 14.10 -9.86
N ASP A 118 -6.55 14.45 -9.71
CA ASP A 118 -7.46 13.94 -8.67
C ASP A 118 -7.80 12.44 -8.79
N ASN A 119 -7.51 11.82 -9.93
CA ASN A 119 -7.60 10.36 -10.09
C ASN A 119 -6.53 9.58 -9.30
N MET A 120 -5.57 10.28 -8.70
CA MET A 120 -4.50 9.74 -7.85
C MET A 120 -3.56 8.74 -8.53
N PHE A 121 -3.54 8.64 -9.86
CA PHE A 121 -2.69 7.63 -10.54
C PHE A 121 -1.18 7.78 -10.25
N PHE A 122 -0.72 8.96 -9.81
CA PHE A 122 0.65 9.14 -9.36
C PHE A 122 0.99 8.38 -8.07
N THR A 123 0.01 7.93 -7.28
CA THR A 123 0.19 7.04 -6.12
C THR A 123 -0.07 5.57 -6.43
N PHE A 124 -0.31 5.19 -7.69
CA PHE A 124 -0.67 3.81 -8.06
C PHE A 124 0.35 2.78 -7.57
N ARG A 125 1.65 3.08 -7.72
CA ARG A 125 2.74 2.19 -7.28
C ARG A 125 2.73 1.98 -5.76
N TRP A 126 2.37 3.02 -4.99
CA TRP A 126 2.31 2.94 -3.53
C TRP A 126 1.31 1.88 -3.08
N LEU A 127 0.12 1.89 -3.67
CA LEU A 127 -0.95 0.97 -3.30
C LEU A 127 -0.75 -0.43 -3.89
N LEU A 128 -0.26 -0.52 -5.14
CA LEU A 128 -0.07 -1.81 -5.81
C LEU A 128 0.92 -2.71 -5.07
N VAL A 129 2.06 -2.15 -4.65
CA VAL A 129 3.13 -2.90 -3.95
C VAL A 129 3.34 -2.43 -2.51
N LEU A 130 2.28 -1.93 -1.88
CA LEU A 130 2.22 -1.51 -0.47
C LEU A 130 3.50 -0.77 0.00
N PHE A 131 3.87 0.27 -0.75
CA PHE A 131 5.01 1.16 -0.54
C PHE A 131 6.41 0.54 -0.64
N LYS A 132 6.57 -0.73 -1.05
CA LYS A 132 7.89 -1.40 -1.13
C LYS A 132 8.93 -0.68 -1.99
N ARG A 133 8.49 0.15 -2.92
CA ARG A 133 9.36 0.92 -3.82
C ARG A 133 9.73 2.31 -3.27
N GLU A 134 9.14 2.71 -2.15
CA GLU A 134 9.29 4.07 -1.61
C GLU A 134 10.21 4.13 -0.39
N PHE A 135 10.47 3.00 0.25
CA PHE A 135 11.20 2.89 1.50
C PHE A 135 12.43 1.99 1.37
N SER A 136 13.40 2.19 2.27
CA SER A 136 14.52 1.28 2.42
C SER A 136 14.05 -0.10 2.90
N PHE A 137 14.94 -1.10 2.86
CA PHE A 137 14.57 -2.46 3.27
C PHE A 137 14.21 -2.53 4.76
N ASP A 138 14.90 -1.78 5.61
CA ASP A 138 14.60 -1.71 7.05
C ASP A 138 13.29 -0.96 7.30
N ASP A 139 13.10 0.18 6.62
CA ASP A 139 11.89 1.00 6.79
C ASP A 139 10.62 0.28 6.30
N ILE A 140 10.69 -0.46 5.18
CA ILE A 140 9.53 -1.18 4.69
C ILE A 140 9.13 -2.35 5.61
N MET A 141 10.10 -3.03 6.23
CA MET A 141 9.81 -4.07 7.22
C MET A 141 9.06 -3.48 8.41
N ALA A 142 9.56 -2.37 8.97
CA ALA A 142 8.89 -1.67 10.07
C ALA A 142 7.49 -1.18 9.68
N LEU A 143 7.33 -0.63 8.47
CA LEU A 143 6.03 -0.19 7.96
C LEU A 143 5.02 -1.35 7.86
N TRP A 144 5.45 -2.50 7.35
CA TRP A 144 4.60 -3.67 7.20
C TRP A 144 4.24 -4.31 8.53
N GLU A 145 5.15 -4.34 9.50
CA GLU A 145 4.82 -4.78 10.87
C GLU A 145 3.65 -3.98 11.44
N VAL A 146 3.67 -2.65 11.29
CA VAL A 146 2.56 -1.79 11.73
C VAL A 146 1.29 -2.07 10.93
N LEU A 147 1.36 -2.11 9.60
CA LEU A 147 0.20 -2.36 8.74
C LEU A 147 -0.46 -3.72 9.03
N TRP A 148 0.31 -4.74 9.37
CA TRP A 148 -0.22 -6.07 9.66
C TRP A 148 -0.96 -6.17 11.00
N THR A 149 -0.84 -5.17 11.88
CA THR A 149 -1.66 -5.10 13.10
C THR A 149 -3.12 -4.76 12.82
N ASP A 150 -3.45 -4.27 11.62
CA ASP A 150 -4.76 -3.72 11.24
C ASP A 150 -5.22 -2.57 12.17
N LEU A 151 -4.28 -1.93 12.87
CA LEU A 151 -4.50 -0.76 13.71
C LEU A 151 -3.97 0.52 13.06
N PRO A 152 -4.58 1.68 13.37
CA PRO A 152 -5.82 1.85 14.13
C PRO A 152 -7.10 1.51 13.32
N CYS A 153 -6.98 1.22 12.03
CA CYS A 153 -8.08 0.80 11.15
C CYS A 153 -7.59 -0.09 10.00
N GLU A 154 -8.52 -0.85 9.40
CA GLU A 154 -8.24 -1.76 8.27
C GLU A 154 -7.57 -1.06 7.08
N ASN A 155 -8.00 0.16 6.76
CA ASN A 155 -7.48 0.93 5.62
C ASN A 155 -6.35 1.91 6.01
N PHE A 156 -5.55 1.59 7.03
CA PHE A 156 -4.49 2.51 7.51
C PHE A 156 -3.47 2.88 6.43
N HIS A 157 -3.21 1.98 5.47
CA HIS A 157 -2.36 2.26 4.30
C HIS A 157 -2.84 3.48 3.47
N LEU A 158 -4.15 3.77 3.43
CA LEU A 158 -4.66 4.98 2.78
C LEU A 158 -4.33 6.24 3.56
N LEU A 159 -4.36 6.19 4.90
CA LEU A 159 -3.95 7.30 5.75
C LEU A 159 -2.44 7.57 5.65
N ILE A 160 -1.63 6.53 5.41
CA ILE A 160 -0.21 6.69 5.09
C ILE A 160 -0.03 7.44 3.76
N CYS A 161 -0.79 7.12 2.72
CA CYS A 161 -0.78 7.90 1.47
C CYS A 161 -1.14 9.37 1.74
N VAL A 162 -2.22 9.63 2.48
CA VAL A 162 -2.65 11.00 2.84
C VAL A 162 -1.54 11.73 3.62
N ALA A 163 -0.94 11.07 4.61
CA ALA A 163 0.14 11.64 5.41
C ALA A 163 1.37 12.02 4.56
N ILE A 164 1.76 11.21 3.58
CA ILE A 164 2.85 11.56 2.66
C ILE A 164 2.46 12.79 1.84
N LEU A 165 1.26 12.81 1.25
CA LEU A 165 0.80 13.90 0.39
C LEU A 165 0.66 15.23 1.12
N VAL A 166 0.09 15.24 2.32
CA VAL A 166 -0.04 16.43 3.16
C VAL A 166 1.34 16.99 3.51
N GLN A 167 2.31 16.13 3.83
CA GLN A 167 3.69 16.57 4.08
C GLN A 167 4.36 17.20 2.85
N GLN A 168 3.94 16.81 1.64
CA GLN A 168 4.46 17.36 0.39
C GLN A 168 3.64 18.52 -0.18
N LYS A 169 2.53 18.90 0.46
CA LYS A 169 1.59 19.92 -0.02
C LYS A 169 2.31 21.18 -0.49
N ASN A 170 3.09 21.81 0.39
CA ASN A 170 3.74 23.09 0.09
C ASN A 170 4.68 22.98 -1.12
N MET A 171 5.42 21.88 -1.23
CA MET A 171 6.29 21.64 -2.39
C MET A 171 5.49 21.53 -3.69
N ILE A 172 4.32 20.91 -3.66
CA ILE A 172 3.45 20.76 -4.83
C ILE A 172 2.77 22.08 -5.19
N THR A 173 2.18 22.77 -4.21
CA THR A 173 1.33 23.95 -4.45
C THR A 173 2.15 25.21 -4.72
N GLU A 174 3.21 25.48 -3.95
CA GLU A 174 4.04 26.69 -4.09
C GLU A 174 4.86 26.68 -5.38
N ASN A 175 5.25 25.50 -5.87
CA ASN A 175 5.93 25.36 -7.15
C ASN A 175 4.97 25.19 -8.35
N GLU A 176 3.66 25.30 -8.12
CA GLU A 176 2.62 25.25 -9.14
C GLU A 176 2.63 23.99 -10.04
N PHE A 177 3.06 22.84 -9.49
CA PHE A 177 3.20 21.60 -10.23
C PHE A 177 1.92 21.17 -10.96
N GLY A 178 2.06 20.80 -12.24
CA GLY A 178 1.04 20.09 -12.99
C GLY A 178 1.12 18.58 -12.78
N PHE A 179 0.21 17.82 -13.42
CA PHE A 179 0.16 16.36 -13.29
C PHE A 179 1.52 15.68 -13.54
N THR A 180 2.24 16.09 -14.60
CA THR A 180 3.52 15.48 -14.97
C THR A 180 4.60 15.76 -13.91
N GLU A 181 4.65 16.99 -13.40
CA GLU A 181 5.56 17.40 -12.33
C GLU A 181 5.24 16.68 -11.02
N ILE A 182 3.96 16.57 -10.65
CA ILE A 182 3.52 15.81 -9.47
C ILE A 182 3.95 14.36 -9.59
N LEU A 183 3.68 13.69 -10.72
CA LEU A 183 4.07 12.31 -10.95
C LEU A 183 5.59 12.13 -10.85
N LYS A 184 6.38 13.02 -11.46
CA LYS A 184 7.84 12.97 -11.39
C LYS A 184 8.33 13.20 -9.96
N TYR A 185 7.77 14.19 -9.27
CA TYR A 185 8.13 14.54 -7.91
C TYR A 185 7.84 13.40 -6.94
N VAL A 186 6.62 12.86 -6.99
CA VAL A 186 6.19 11.71 -6.18
C VAL A 186 7.07 10.49 -6.43
N ASN A 187 7.41 10.19 -7.68
CA ASN A 187 8.35 9.10 -7.99
C ASN A 187 9.75 9.32 -7.38
N ASN A 188 10.20 10.57 -7.30
CA ASN A 188 11.49 10.94 -6.73
C ASN A 188 11.49 11.02 -5.20
N LEU A 189 10.33 10.92 -4.54
CA LEU A 189 10.26 10.77 -3.08
C LEU A 189 10.80 9.41 -2.62
N SER A 190 10.85 8.41 -3.51
CA SER A 190 11.38 7.09 -3.21
C SER A 190 12.73 7.17 -2.49
N MET A 191 12.87 6.40 -1.41
CA MET A 191 14.04 6.36 -0.51
C MET A 191 14.29 7.65 0.30
N ASN A 192 13.40 8.64 0.21
CA ASN A 192 13.53 9.94 0.89
C ASN A 192 12.33 10.24 1.80
N ILE A 193 11.48 9.25 2.07
CA ILE A 193 10.33 9.37 2.99
C ILE A 193 10.76 8.87 4.37
N ASP A 194 10.57 9.70 5.40
CA ASP A 194 10.77 9.30 6.79
C ASP A 194 9.57 8.45 7.26
N VAL A 195 9.81 7.16 7.52
CA VAL A 195 8.76 6.20 7.89
C VAL A 195 8.13 6.53 9.25
N ASN A 196 8.92 6.89 10.25
CA ASN A 196 8.42 7.15 11.61
C ASN A 196 7.59 8.43 11.66
N LYS A 197 8.07 9.49 10.99
CA LYS A 197 7.32 10.73 10.85
C LYS A 197 6.01 10.49 10.09
N THR A 198 6.06 9.71 9.01
CA THR A 198 4.86 9.40 8.21
C THR A 198 3.83 8.61 9.01
N LEU A 199 4.25 7.59 9.76
CA LEU A 199 3.37 6.83 10.67
C LEU A 199 2.74 7.73 11.73
N THR A 200 3.54 8.61 12.35
CA THR A 200 3.05 9.57 13.36
C THR A 200 1.99 10.51 12.77
N VAL A 201 2.23 11.04 11.56
CA VAL A 201 1.26 11.92 10.89
C VAL A 201 0.01 11.14 10.50
N ALA A 202 0.14 9.91 9.98
CA ALA A 202 -1.00 9.07 9.60
C ALA A 202 -1.90 8.73 10.79
N GLU A 203 -1.33 8.38 11.94
CA GLU A 203 -2.06 8.16 13.19
C GLU A 203 -2.71 9.46 13.71
N GLY A 204 -2.00 10.59 13.61
CA GLY A 204 -2.57 11.91 13.94
C GLY A 204 -3.78 12.26 13.08
N VAL A 205 -3.72 12.00 11.77
CA VAL A 205 -4.84 12.17 10.83
C VAL A 205 -6.01 11.26 11.22
N TYR A 206 -5.76 10.00 11.58
CA TYR A 206 -6.81 9.10 12.06
C TYR A 206 -7.56 9.70 13.27
N HIS A 207 -6.83 10.17 14.28
CA HIS A 207 -7.44 10.76 15.48
C HIS A 207 -8.16 12.08 15.20
N GLN A 208 -7.64 12.89 14.28
CA GLN A 208 -8.31 14.11 13.83
C GLN A 208 -9.66 13.78 13.18
N LEU A 209 -9.69 12.82 12.25
CA LEU A 209 -10.92 12.36 11.60
C LEU A 209 -11.90 11.74 12.59
N PHE A 210 -11.41 10.94 13.54
CA PHE A 210 -12.26 10.35 14.58
C PHE A 210 -12.91 11.44 15.46
N SER A 211 -12.16 12.49 15.79
CA SER A 211 -12.66 13.60 16.60
C SER A 211 -13.71 14.44 15.87
N SER A 212 -13.70 14.45 14.54
CA SER A 212 -14.66 15.16 13.69
C SER A 212 -15.66 14.24 12.97
N GLN A 213 -15.82 13.00 13.44
CA GLN A 213 -16.61 11.97 12.76
C GLN A 213 -18.06 12.37 12.44
N ASP A 214 -18.68 13.22 13.27
CA ASP A 214 -20.05 13.73 13.05
C ASP A 214 -20.20 14.56 11.76
N GLN A 215 -19.08 15.06 11.23
CA GLN A 215 -19.04 15.89 10.02
C GLN A 215 -18.53 15.13 8.80
N LEU A 216 -18.11 13.87 8.96
CA LEU A 216 -17.53 13.08 7.89
C LEU A 216 -18.60 12.41 7.03
N PRO A 217 -18.36 12.27 5.72
CA PRO A 217 -19.21 11.46 4.85
C PRO A 217 -19.30 10.02 5.35
N ALA A 218 -20.47 9.39 5.20
CA ALA A 218 -20.71 8.00 5.61
C ALA A 218 -19.72 6.99 4.99
N GLU A 219 -19.25 7.30 3.77
CA GLU A 219 -18.24 6.50 3.10
C GLU A 219 -16.90 6.50 3.87
N VAL A 220 -16.46 7.66 4.37
CA VAL A 220 -15.24 7.79 5.17
C VAL A 220 -15.36 7.07 6.51
N LEU A 221 -16.52 7.20 7.17
CA LEU A 221 -16.80 6.47 8.41
C LEU A 221 -16.66 4.95 8.21
N THR A 222 -17.22 4.45 7.10
CA THR A 222 -17.13 3.04 6.73
C THR A 222 -15.69 2.63 6.42
N MET A 223 -14.96 3.44 5.64
CA MET A 223 -13.54 3.16 5.30
C MET A 223 -12.65 3.05 6.54
N LEU A 224 -12.89 3.87 7.57
CA LEU A 224 -12.06 3.94 8.78
C LEU A 224 -12.60 3.09 9.94
N GLY A 225 -13.74 2.43 9.76
CA GLY A 225 -14.37 1.61 10.80
C GLY A 225 -14.93 2.43 11.96
N PHE A 226 -15.30 3.69 11.74
CA PHE A 226 -15.97 4.51 12.74
C PHE A 226 -17.42 4.05 12.87
N VAL A 227 -17.72 3.30 13.94
CA VAL A 227 -19.07 2.82 14.22
C VAL A 227 -19.83 3.87 15.03
N ASN A 228 -20.96 4.34 14.51
CA ASN A 228 -21.95 5.03 15.32
C ASN A 228 -22.54 4.04 16.34
N GLU A 229 -22.30 4.25 17.64
CA GLU A 229 -22.90 3.41 18.69
C GLU A 229 -24.44 3.40 18.67
N SER A 230 -25.07 4.35 17.94
CA SER A 230 -26.52 4.46 17.77
C SER A 230 -27.16 3.39 16.86
N THR A 231 -26.39 2.51 16.21
CA THR A 231 -26.93 1.42 15.37
C THR A 231 -26.70 0.01 15.90
N LYS A 232 -26.19 -0.16 17.14
CA LYS A 232 -26.26 -1.48 17.79
C LYS A 232 -27.74 -1.81 18.05
N PRO A 233 -28.32 -2.86 17.43
CA PRO A 233 -29.63 -3.33 17.87
C PRO A 233 -29.49 -3.73 19.33
N SER A 234 -30.32 -3.14 20.19
CA SER A 234 -30.42 -3.49 21.59
C SER A 234 -30.63 -4.99 21.69
N SER A 235 -29.61 -5.69 22.20
CA SER A 235 -29.75 -7.09 22.56
C SER A 235 -30.85 -7.17 23.61
N VAL A 236 -32.02 -7.64 23.18
CA VAL A 236 -33.14 -7.98 24.03
C VAL A 236 -32.61 -8.95 25.08
N GLN A 237 -32.73 -8.57 26.34
CA GLN A 237 -32.51 -9.43 27.50
C GLN A 237 -33.40 -10.67 27.34
N ALA A 238 -32.81 -11.81 27.02
CA ALA A 238 -33.47 -13.10 27.16
C ALA A 238 -33.25 -13.55 28.61
N VAL A 239 -34.35 -13.51 29.38
CA VAL A 239 -34.57 -14.25 30.62
C VAL A 239 -34.65 -15.74 30.30
#